data_AF-A0A401KBC1-F1
#
_entry.id   AF-A0A401KBC1-F1
#
_cell.length_a   1.000
_cell.length_b   1.000
_cell.length_c   1.000
_cell.angle_alpha   90.00
_cell.angle_beta   90.00
_cell.angle_gamma   90.00
#
_symmetry.space_group_name_H-M   'P 1'
#
loop_
_entity.id
_entity.type
_entity.pdbx_description
1 polymer ?
#
loop_
_entity_poly.entity_id
_entity_poly.type
_entity_poly.pdbx_seq_one_letter_code
_entity_poly.pdbx_strand_id
1 'polypeptide(L)'
;MNRTNGPDGSHFQRPFSIDLHADAAFPMHSVLFLAYDGCLHAEGVRHTLEEAEHHGERHSLFEYADVLAKLLQPYPEVRIVLSTPWSRIHGFEQAKAFLPAGLRSRVVGMTHEFCGDFVEWAGLTEFDQIMRYVDGHGIRHWLALSCDRYYWPEAFQKNRIWLTSRVGLGEDRARVELTNKLKQLRHEWRALPASHIGSRRDADVIRSRLQAAVAKLADANIPQLSASTRFQAAYDAVCCCAGIMRIVEPQLVGLSDAQLFEELNAENLDVSSKARAVALVRAWNEADDLEPRRVKPADVDSVLSFADAVVNATKRGLPGA
;
A
#
# COMPACT_ATOMS: atom_id res chain seq x y z
N MET A 1 -6.45 -37.11 51.52
CA MET A 1 -6.88 -35.72 51.80
C MET A 1 -6.32 -34.82 50.71
N ASN A 2 -7.19 -33.98 50.15
CA ASN A 2 -6.96 -33.05 49.03
C ASN A 2 -5.73 -32.15 49.25
N ARG A 3 -4.97 -31.78 48.21
CA ARG A 3 -5.25 -30.67 47.27
C ARG A 3 -4.15 -30.55 46.21
N THR A 4 -4.59 -30.10 45.06
CA THR A 4 -3.88 -29.65 43.86
C THR A 4 -2.97 -28.45 44.11
N ASN A 5 -1.88 -28.31 43.34
CA ASN A 5 -1.65 -27.18 42.44
C ASN A 5 -0.35 -27.35 41.64
N GLY A 6 -0.49 -27.14 40.33
CA GLY A 6 0.55 -27.20 39.31
C GLY A 6 1.45 -25.94 39.26
N PRO A 7 2.32 -25.86 38.23
CA PRO A 7 3.53 -25.06 38.26
C PRO A 7 3.28 -23.58 38.02
N ASP A 8 4.16 -22.80 38.65
CA ASP A 8 4.31 -21.35 38.61
C ASP A 8 4.38 -20.84 37.16
N GLY A 9 3.30 -20.19 36.73
CA GLY A 9 3.16 -19.53 35.45
C GLY A 9 3.85 -18.17 35.52
N SER A 10 5.08 -18.11 35.03
CA SER A 10 5.74 -16.86 34.71
C SER A 10 4.90 -16.11 33.66
N HIS A 11 4.29 -15.02 34.11
CA HIS A 11 3.60 -14.05 33.28
C HIS A 11 4.57 -13.43 32.25
N PHE A 12 4.68 -14.04 31.07
CA PHE A 12 5.08 -13.32 29.87
C PHE A 12 3.91 -12.42 29.47
N GLN A 13 3.96 -11.15 29.91
CA GLN A 13 3.17 -10.10 29.28
C GLN A 13 3.57 -10.02 27.80
N ARG A 14 2.61 -10.27 26.91
CA ARG A 14 2.75 -10.05 25.47
C ARG A 14 3.10 -8.58 25.23
N PRO A 15 4.13 -8.25 24.43
CA PRO A 15 4.29 -6.88 23.96
C PRO A 15 3.26 -6.62 22.86
N PHE A 16 2.35 -5.69 23.15
CA PHE A 16 1.57 -4.87 22.22
C PHE A 16 0.83 -5.58 21.09
N SER A 17 -0.42 -5.97 21.37
CA SER A 17 -1.48 -6.01 20.37
C SER A 17 -1.77 -4.57 19.93
N ILE A 18 -1.56 -4.25 18.65
CA ILE A 18 -2.24 -3.09 18.06
C ILE A 18 -3.70 -3.53 17.90
N ASP A 19 -4.57 -3.03 18.76
CA ASP A 19 -6.02 -3.12 18.55
C ASP A 19 -6.38 -2.28 17.30
N LEU A 20 -6.46 -2.95 16.15
CA LEU A 20 -7.09 -2.43 14.93
C LEU A 20 -8.63 -2.38 15.04
N HIS A 21 -9.21 -2.51 16.25
CA HIS A 21 -10.64 -2.77 16.46
C HIS A 21 -11.46 -1.62 17.09
N ALA A 22 -10.96 -0.38 17.09
CA ALA A 22 -11.77 0.77 17.48
C ALA A 22 -11.81 1.80 16.35
N ASP A 23 -12.65 1.51 15.35
CA ASP A 23 -13.44 2.47 14.55
C ASP A 23 -14.03 1.74 13.34
N ALA A 24 -15.17 1.10 13.58
CA ALA A 24 -16.02 0.56 12.53
C ALA A 24 -16.51 1.72 11.63
N ALA A 25 -16.34 1.55 10.32
CA ALA A 25 -16.64 2.47 9.20
C ALA A 25 -15.53 3.49 8.82
N PHE A 26 -14.50 3.05 8.09
CA PHE A 26 -13.59 3.96 7.37
C PHE A 26 -13.57 3.73 5.86
N PRO A 27 -14.58 4.19 5.09
CA PRO A 27 -14.47 4.15 3.64
C PRO A 27 -13.44 5.17 3.16
N MET A 28 -12.32 4.75 2.57
CA MET A 28 -11.48 5.50 1.59
C MET A 28 -10.46 6.54 2.09
N HIS A 29 -9.46 6.15 2.89
CA HIS A 29 -8.39 7.02 3.39
C HIS A 29 -7.88 8.11 2.43
N SER A 30 -7.68 9.31 2.99
CA SER A 30 -6.83 10.33 2.39
C SER A 30 -5.37 9.89 2.51
N VAL A 31 -4.72 9.62 1.38
CA VAL A 31 -3.36 9.06 1.36
C VAL A 31 -2.33 10.12 1.00
N LEU A 32 -1.21 10.14 1.71
CA LEU A 32 0.00 10.85 1.33
C LEU A 32 1.06 9.84 0.89
N PHE A 33 1.36 9.82 -0.41
CA PHE A 33 2.52 9.13 -0.94
C PHE A 33 3.78 9.94 -0.61
N LEU A 34 4.71 9.31 0.10
CA LEU A 34 5.86 9.98 0.71
C LEU A 34 7.17 9.42 0.16
N ALA A 35 7.92 10.24 -0.57
CA ALA A 35 9.33 10.02 -0.87
C ALA A 35 10.21 10.49 0.30
N TYR A 36 11.45 9.98 0.38
CA TYR A 36 12.42 10.40 1.42
C TYR A 36 13.45 11.37 0.85
N ASP A 37 14.28 10.92 -0.08
CA ASP A 37 15.32 11.74 -0.72
C ASP A 37 14.71 12.90 -1.50
N GLY A 38 15.24 14.10 -1.28
CA GLY A 38 14.72 15.33 -1.85
C GLY A 38 13.35 15.77 -1.31
N CYS A 39 12.87 15.12 -0.25
CA CYS A 39 11.61 15.41 0.41
C CYS A 39 11.77 15.70 1.90
N LEU A 40 12.18 14.69 2.67
CA LEU A 40 12.41 14.79 4.12
C LEU A 40 13.85 15.21 4.45
N HIS A 41 14.73 15.17 3.47
CA HIS A 41 16.11 15.64 3.49
C HIS A 41 16.56 15.93 2.06
N ALA A 42 17.69 16.62 1.90
CA ALA A 42 18.28 16.87 0.59
C ALA A 42 18.65 15.56 -0.14
N GLU A 43 18.42 15.50 -1.44
CA GLU A 43 18.82 14.36 -2.27
C GLU A 43 20.34 14.13 -2.19
N GLY A 44 20.74 12.86 -2.06
CA GLY A 44 22.14 12.48 -1.99
C GLY A 44 22.74 12.45 -0.57
N VAL A 45 21.98 12.84 0.46
CA VAL A 45 22.33 12.54 1.86
C VAL A 45 22.25 11.02 2.06
N ARG A 46 23.37 10.38 2.38
CA ARG A 46 23.46 8.90 2.49
C ARG A 46 23.46 8.45 3.94
N HIS A 47 22.88 7.28 4.21
CA HIS A 47 22.83 6.62 5.52
C HIS A 47 24.19 6.50 6.25
N THR A 48 25.32 6.51 5.54
CA THR A 48 26.67 6.42 6.14
C THR A 48 27.21 7.75 6.65
N LEU A 49 26.51 8.85 6.39
CA LEU A 49 26.89 10.21 6.75
C LEU A 49 25.70 10.82 7.52
N GLU A 50 25.82 10.93 8.85
CA GLU A 50 24.83 11.65 9.69
C GLU A 50 24.59 13.08 9.18
N GLU A 51 25.60 13.65 8.52
CA GLU A 51 25.56 14.93 7.83
C GLU A 51 26.22 14.78 6.45
N ALA A 52 25.51 15.13 5.38
CA ALA A 52 26.12 15.29 4.06
C ALA A 52 26.24 16.77 3.73
N GLU A 53 27.43 17.19 3.29
CA GLU A 53 27.67 18.54 2.76
C GLU A 53 27.33 18.55 1.27
N HIS A 54 26.34 19.34 0.88
CA HIS A 54 25.97 19.56 -0.52
C HIS A 54 26.12 21.05 -0.83
N HIS A 55 27.04 21.42 -1.73
CA HIS A 55 27.33 22.81 -2.10
C HIS A 55 27.64 23.78 -0.93
N GLY A 56 28.17 23.28 0.19
CA GLY A 56 28.57 24.10 1.34
C GLY A 56 27.49 24.24 2.42
N GLU A 57 26.33 23.59 2.27
CA GLU A 57 25.31 23.47 3.30
C GLU A 57 25.31 22.05 3.89
N ARG A 58 25.13 21.96 5.21
CA ARG A 58 25.03 20.68 5.94
C ARG A 58 23.59 20.24 6.00
N HIS A 59 23.34 19.01 5.55
CA HIS A 59 22.03 18.38 5.61
C HIS A 59 22.10 17.08 6.42
N SER A 60 21.09 16.83 7.23
CA SER A 60 20.93 15.58 7.97
C SER A 60 19.78 14.76 7.41
N LEU A 61 19.86 13.44 7.57
CA LEU A 61 18.78 12.53 7.20
C LEU A 61 17.51 12.88 7.98
N PHE A 62 16.38 12.91 7.27
CA PHE A 62 15.06 13.18 7.85
C PHE A 62 14.94 14.52 8.60
N GLU A 63 15.77 15.53 8.30
CA GLU A 63 15.75 16.85 8.94
C GLU A 63 14.36 17.54 8.91
N TYR A 64 13.52 17.23 7.92
CA TYR A 64 12.17 17.77 7.77
C TYR A 64 11.05 16.81 8.20
N ALA A 65 11.36 15.64 8.75
CA ALA A 65 10.35 14.67 9.16
C ALA A 65 9.45 15.22 10.29
N ASP A 66 10.01 15.90 11.28
CA ASP A 66 9.22 16.56 12.34
C ASP A 66 8.38 17.72 11.81
N VAL A 67 8.84 18.40 10.76
CA VAL A 67 8.07 19.44 10.08
C VAL A 67 6.84 18.83 9.42
N LEU A 68 7.00 17.71 8.69
CA LEU A 68 5.87 16.99 8.12
C LEU A 68 4.92 16.47 9.21
N ALA A 69 5.44 15.94 10.31
CA ALA A 69 4.63 15.45 11.43
C ALA A 69 3.72 16.55 12.00
N LYS A 70 4.27 17.77 12.17
CA LYS A 70 3.50 18.95 12.60
C LYS A 70 2.45 19.36 11.57
N LEU A 71 2.80 19.37 10.27
CA LEU A 71 1.85 19.70 9.21
C LEU A 71 0.68 18.70 9.10
N LEU A 72 0.91 17.43 9.43
CA LEU A 72 -0.12 16.39 9.45
C LEU A 72 -0.91 16.31 10.76
N GLN A 73 -0.45 16.98 11.84
CA GLN A 73 -1.13 16.97 13.13
C GLN A 73 -2.62 17.36 13.03
N PRO A 74 -3.01 18.41 12.26
CA PRO A 74 -4.41 18.78 12.12
C PRO A 74 -5.25 17.74 11.36
N TYR A 75 -4.62 16.79 10.65
CA TYR A 75 -5.23 15.83 9.72
C TYR A 75 -4.98 14.37 10.15
N PRO A 76 -5.54 13.90 11.30
CA PRO A 76 -5.37 12.52 11.78
C PRO A 76 -5.87 11.45 10.80
N GLU A 77 -6.79 11.79 9.89
CA GLU A 77 -7.31 10.90 8.86
C GLU A 77 -6.31 10.58 7.74
N VAL A 78 -5.25 11.38 7.60
CA VAL A 78 -4.25 11.18 6.54
C VAL A 78 -3.34 10.02 6.91
N ARG A 79 -3.32 9.02 6.03
CA ARG A 79 -2.42 7.86 6.07
C ARG A 79 -1.26 8.04 5.11
N ILE A 80 -0.14 7.40 5.39
CA ILE A 80 1.10 7.52 4.62
C ILE A 80 1.35 6.20 3.89
N VAL A 81 1.66 6.31 2.60
CA VAL A 81 2.19 5.21 1.80
C VAL A 81 3.60 5.60 1.37
N LEU A 82 4.56 4.71 1.60
CA LEU A 82 5.95 4.96 1.24
C LEU A 82 6.13 4.82 -0.27
N SER A 83 6.49 5.92 -0.94
CA SER A 83 6.86 5.97 -2.36
C SER A 83 8.36 6.28 -2.43
N THR A 84 9.17 5.34 -1.95
CA THR A 84 10.62 5.53 -1.83
C THR A 84 11.36 4.23 -2.17
N PRO A 85 12.50 4.31 -2.89
CA PRO A 85 13.39 3.17 -3.09
C PRO A 85 13.88 2.53 -1.79
N TRP A 86 13.83 3.25 -0.67
CA TRP A 86 14.27 2.75 0.64
C TRP A 86 13.47 1.54 1.09
N SER A 87 12.18 1.45 0.77
CA SER A 87 11.36 0.29 1.13
C SER A 87 11.86 -0.99 0.45
N ARG A 88 12.44 -0.88 -0.75
CA ARG A 88 13.12 -1.98 -1.43
C ARG A 88 14.51 -2.25 -0.84
N ILE A 89 15.30 -1.20 -0.61
CA ILE A 89 16.70 -1.33 -0.16
C ILE A 89 16.80 -1.85 1.29
N HIS A 90 15.84 -1.51 2.13
CA HIS A 90 15.87 -1.80 3.55
C HIS A 90 14.73 -2.71 4.02
N GLY A 91 13.71 -2.93 3.21
CA GLY A 91 12.47 -3.57 3.64
C GLY A 91 11.46 -2.56 4.18
N PHE A 92 10.19 -2.97 4.25
CA PHE A 92 9.08 -2.09 4.63
C PHE A 92 9.20 -1.60 6.07
N GLU A 93 9.42 -2.53 7.01
CA GLU A 93 9.45 -2.20 8.44
C GLU A 93 10.66 -1.34 8.79
N GLN A 94 11.82 -1.58 8.18
CA GLN A 94 13.00 -0.76 8.40
C GLN A 94 12.84 0.64 7.78
N ALA A 95 12.30 0.74 6.56
CA ALA A 95 12.01 2.03 5.94
C ALA A 95 11.07 2.87 6.82
N LYS A 96 9.98 2.26 7.28
CA LYS A 96 9.02 2.83 8.23
C LYS A 96 9.66 3.19 9.57
N ALA A 97 10.62 2.41 10.06
CA ALA A 97 11.29 2.65 11.34
C ALA A 97 12.17 3.90 11.36
N PHE A 98 12.67 4.35 10.20
CA PHE A 98 13.42 5.61 10.10
C PHE A 98 12.57 6.85 10.38
N LEU A 99 11.25 6.75 10.24
CA LEU A 99 10.37 7.87 10.50
C LEU A 99 10.16 8.09 12.00
N PRO A 100 10.04 9.36 12.45
CA PRO A 100 9.66 9.66 13.81
C PRO A 100 8.26 9.11 14.12
N ALA A 101 8.00 8.81 15.39
CA ALA A 101 6.79 8.11 15.84
C ALA A 101 5.48 8.71 15.27
N GLY A 102 5.39 10.05 15.20
CA GLY A 102 4.21 10.75 14.69
C GLY A 102 3.90 10.56 13.21
N LEU A 103 4.90 10.20 12.39
CA LEU A 103 4.72 9.78 11.01
C LEU A 103 4.63 8.25 10.90
N ARG A 104 5.47 7.53 11.62
CA ARG A 104 5.53 6.06 11.60
C ARG A 104 4.19 5.41 11.90
N SER A 105 3.43 5.94 12.85
CA SER A 105 2.09 5.42 13.21
C SER A 105 1.03 5.64 12.12
N ARG A 106 1.33 6.45 11.10
CA ARG A 106 0.43 6.74 9.98
C ARG A 106 0.77 5.92 8.74
N VAL A 107 1.91 5.23 8.72
CA VAL A 107 2.35 4.41 7.57
C VAL A 107 1.53 3.14 7.49
N VAL A 108 0.86 2.94 6.35
CA VAL A 108 -0.05 1.80 6.11
C VAL A 108 0.40 0.88 4.99
N GLY A 109 1.40 1.28 4.18
CA GLY A 109 1.91 0.46 3.09
C GLY A 109 3.01 1.15 2.30
N MET A 110 3.40 0.53 1.17
CA MET A 110 4.43 1.04 0.27
C MET A 110 4.05 0.79 -1.19
N THR A 111 4.41 1.68 -2.11
CA THR A 111 4.12 1.48 -3.53
C THR A 111 4.73 0.18 -4.07
N HIS A 112 5.90 -0.20 -3.54
CA HIS A 112 6.63 -1.41 -3.91
C HIS A 112 5.84 -2.72 -3.71
N GLU A 113 4.75 -2.75 -2.94
CA GLU A 113 3.93 -3.97 -2.82
C GLU A 113 3.24 -4.38 -4.14
N PHE A 114 3.17 -3.45 -5.11
CA PHE A 114 2.73 -3.71 -6.48
C PHE A 114 3.91 -3.91 -7.45
N CYS A 115 5.14 -4.06 -6.93
CA CYS A 115 6.32 -4.41 -7.72
C CYS A 115 6.32 -5.89 -8.03
N GLY A 116 5.78 -6.21 -9.21
CA GLY A 116 5.67 -7.58 -9.63
C GLY A 116 6.87 -8.16 -10.37
N ASP A 117 7.45 -7.35 -11.26
CA ASP A 117 8.71 -7.62 -11.92
C ASP A 117 9.62 -6.41 -11.73
N PHE A 118 10.84 -6.63 -11.27
CA PHE A 118 11.74 -5.53 -10.93
C PHE A 118 12.20 -4.72 -12.15
N VAL A 119 12.42 -5.39 -13.29
CA VAL A 119 12.89 -4.71 -14.50
C VAL A 119 11.79 -3.82 -15.06
N GLU A 120 10.55 -4.32 -15.06
CA GLU A 120 9.38 -3.51 -15.36
C GLU A 120 9.25 -2.34 -14.38
N TRP A 121 9.27 -2.62 -13.07
CA TRP A 121 9.09 -1.62 -12.03
C TRP A 121 10.12 -0.49 -12.09
N ALA A 122 11.38 -0.83 -12.34
CA ALA A 122 12.47 0.14 -12.52
C ALA A 122 12.28 1.02 -13.76
N GLY A 123 11.50 0.56 -14.75
CA GLY A 123 11.10 1.34 -15.92
C GLY A 123 9.87 2.22 -15.72
N LEU A 124 9.12 2.04 -14.62
CA LEU A 124 7.94 2.84 -14.31
C LEU A 124 8.33 4.20 -13.74
N THR A 125 7.54 5.21 -14.10
CA THR A 125 7.62 6.53 -13.47
C THR A 125 7.08 6.46 -12.04
N GLU A 126 7.45 7.39 -11.15
CA GLU A 126 6.85 7.44 -9.81
C GLU A 126 5.32 7.55 -9.89
N PHE A 127 4.82 8.34 -10.84
CA PHE A 127 3.38 8.47 -11.08
C PHE A 127 2.75 7.10 -11.37
N ASP A 128 3.34 6.29 -12.25
CA ASP A 128 2.81 4.96 -12.59
C ASP A 128 2.82 4.02 -11.38
N GLN A 129 3.87 4.06 -10.56
CA GLN A 129 3.96 3.27 -9.32
C GLN A 129 2.88 3.68 -8.31
N ILE A 130 2.67 5.00 -8.12
CA ILE A 130 1.61 5.54 -7.28
C ILE A 130 0.24 5.15 -7.83
N MET A 131 0.04 5.25 -9.14
CA MET A 131 -1.23 4.90 -9.77
C MET A 131 -1.56 3.42 -9.63
N ARG A 132 -0.57 2.51 -9.72
CA ARG A 132 -0.80 1.09 -9.39
C ARG A 132 -1.32 0.90 -7.97
N TYR A 133 -0.76 1.63 -7.00
CA TYR A 133 -1.23 1.57 -5.62
C TYR A 133 -2.64 2.15 -5.46
N VAL A 134 -2.90 3.32 -6.06
CA VAL A 134 -4.22 3.97 -6.10
C VAL A 134 -5.28 3.05 -6.71
N ASP A 135 -4.97 2.48 -7.87
CA ASP A 135 -5.80 1.55 -8.64
C ASP A 135 -5.79 0.12 -8.09
N GLY A 136 -4.93 -0.18 -7.13
CA GLY A 136 -4.92 -1.42 -6.35
C GLY A 136 -5.82 -1.34 -5.12
N HIS A 137 -5.89 -0.17 -4.45
CA HIS A 137 -6.61 -0.01 -3.17
C HIS A 137 -7.88 0.83 -3.19
N GLY A 138 -8.15 1.51 -4.28
CA GLY A 138 -9.40 2.21 -4.57
C GLY A 138 -9.28 3.69 -4.34
N ILE A 139 -8.10 4.17 -3.93
CA ILE A 139 -7.90 5.43 -3.25
C ILE A 139 -8.43 6.60 -4.08
N ARG A 140 -9.31 7.40 -3.48
CA ARG A 140 -9.95 8.53 -4.17
C ARG A 140 -9.29 9.87 -3.88
N HIS A 141 -8.73 9.98 -2.68
CA HIS A 141 -8.17 11.22 -2.17
C HIS A 141 -6.72 10.93 -1.84
N TRP A 142 -5.81 11.49 -2.63
CA TRP A 142 -4.39 11.30 -2.40
C TRP A 142 -3.57 12.51 -2.79
N LEU A 143 -2.42 12.63 -2.14
CA LEU A 143 -1.38 13.58 -2.46
C LEU A 143 -0.04 12.83 -2.58
N ALA A 144 0.84 13.30 -3.44
CA ALA A 144 2.21 12.84 -3.57
C ALA A 144 3.17 13.96 -3.18
N LEU A 145 4.10 13.63 -2.28
CA LEU A 145 5.14 14.52 -1.81
C LEU A 145 6.49 13.99 -2.28
N SER A 146 6.98 14.55 -3.38
CA SER A 146 8.15 14.04 -4.11
C SER A 146 8.83 15.11 -4.96
N CYS A 147 10.13 14.96 -5.16
CA CYS A 147 10.95 15.76 -6.05
C CYS A 147 11.10 15.18 -7.47
N ASP A 148 10.45 14.06 -7.83
CA ASP A 148 10.54 13.46 -9.18
C ASP A 148 9.70 14.22 -10.21
N ARG A 149 10.32 15.07 -11.03
CA ARG A 149 9.63 15.95 -12.01
C ARG A 149 9.09 15.22 -13.24
N TYR A 150 9.42 13.97 -13.47
CA TYR A 150 9.25 13.37 -14.78
C TYR A 150 7.85 12.79 -14.97
N TYR A 151 7.29 12.98 -16.18
CA TYR A 151 6.11 12.27 -16.69
C TYR A 151 4.83 12.35 -15.85
N TRP A 152 4.66 13.39 -15.03
CA TRP A 152 3.42 13.61 -14.27
C TRP A 152 2.33 14.25 -15.15
N PRO A 153 1.17 13.61 -15.37
CA PRO A 153 0.15 14.16 -16.26
C PRO A 153 -0.51 15.43 -15.69
N GLU A 154 -0.87 16.37 -16.57
CA GLU A 154 -1.48 17.65 -16.20
C GLU A 154 -2.74 17.48 -15.33
N ALA A 155 -3.59 16.51 -15.68
CA ALA A 155 -4.83 16.20 -14.97
C ALA A 155 -4.62 15.84 -13.48
N PHE A 156 -3.41 15.40 -13.10
CA PHE A 156 -3.05 15.00 -11.74
C PHE A 156 -2.13 16.00 -11.03
N GLN A 157 -1.86 17.18 -11.59
CA GLN A 157 -1.01 18.18 -10.91
C GLN A 157 -1.55 18.63 -9.54
N LYS A 158 -2.88 18.62 -9.38
CA LYS A 158 -3.52 18.90 -8.08
C LYS A 158 -3.12 17.92 -6.99
N ASN A 159 -2.77 16.68 -7.36
CA ASN A 159 -2.43 15.60 -6.44
C ASN A 159 -0.95 15.64 -6.02
N ARG A 160 -0.14 16.56 -6.54
CA ARG A 160 1.30 16.54 -6.29
C ARG A 160 1.80 17.82 -5.66
N ILE A 161 2.67 17.73 -4.66
CA ILE A 161 3.39 18.87 -4.11
C ILE A 161 4.78 18.87 -4.74
N TRP A 162 5.11 19.97 -5.42
CA TRP A 162 6.39 20.10 -6.08
C TRP A 162 7.49 20.50 -5.08
N LEU A 163 8.57 19.70 -4.99
CA LEU A 163 9.70 19.92 -4.07
C LEU A 163 11.02 20.05 -4.83
N THR A 164 11.84 21.06 -4.53
CA THR A 164 13.22 21.06 -5.03
C THR A 164 14.02 20.02 -4.27
N SER A 165 14.66 19.09 -4.99
CA SER A 165 15.37 17.97 -4.37
C SER A 165 16.51 18.36 -3.41
N ARG A 166 16.99 19.61 -3.46
CA ARG A 166 18.00 20.13 -2.52
C ARG A 166 17.45 20.53 -1.16
N VAL A 167 16.20 21.00 -1.11
CA VAL A 167 15.64 21.64 0.09
C VAL A 167 14.44 20.85 0.61
N GLY A 168 13.77 20.08 -0.25
CA GLY A 168 12.59 19.30 0.11
C GLY A 168 11.52 20.15 0.80
N LEU A 169 11.06 19.69 1.96
CA LEU A 169 10.11 20.42 2.79
C LEU A 169 10.67 21.66 3.51
N GLY A 170 11.97 21.95 3.40
CA GLY A 170 12.53 23.21 3.88
C GLY A 170 11.94 24.43 3.19
N GLU A 171 11.39 24.29 1.97
CA GLU A 171 10.76 25.39 1.24
C GLU A 171 9.44 25.86 1.87
N ASP A 172 9.32 27.15 2.18
CA ASP A 172 8.05 27.74 2.64
C ASP A 172 6.93 27.56 1.60
N ARG A 173 7.25 27.74 0.31
CA ARG A 173 6.30 27.54 -0.79
C ARG A 173 5.69 26.14 -0.76
N ALA A 174 6.52 25.11 -0.61
CA ALA A 174 6.09 23.72 -0.55
C ALA A 174 5.22 23.46 0.68
N ARG A 175 5.60 23.99 1.85
CA ARG A 175 4.83 23.85 3.09
C ARG A 175 3.46 24.52 3.01
N VAL A 176 3.39 25.70 2.39
CA VAL A 176 2.13 26.41 2.14
C VAL A 176 1.26 25.63 1.15
N GLU A 177 1.84 25.14 0.05
CA GLU A 177 1.14 24.34 -0.95
C GLU A 177 0.58 23.05 -0.35
N LEU A 178 1.41 22.30 0.40
CA LEU A 178 1.00 21.09 1.12
C LEU A 178 -0.12 21.40 2.11
N THR A 179 -0.01 22.48 2.88
CA THR A 179 -1.06 22.89 3.83
C THR A 179 -2.38 23.14 3.12
N ASN A 180 -2.37 23.86 2.00
CA ASN A 180 -3.57 24.16 1.23
C ASN A 180 -4.18 22.89 0.61
N LYS A 181 -3.36 22.01 0.05
CA LYS A 181 -3.79 20.74 -0.52
C LYS A 181 -4.34 19.79 0.54
N LEU A 182 -3.75 19.74 1.75
CA LEU A 182 -4.30 18.97 2.88
C LEU A 182 -5.66 19.51 3.35
N LYS A 183 -5.85 20.83 3.40
CA LYS A 183 -7.16 21.44 3.69
C LYS A 183 -8.21 21.03 2.66
N GLN A 184 -7.84 21.09 1.38
CA GLN A 184 -8.73 20.67 0.29
C GLN A 184 -9.05 19.18 0.39
N LEU A 185 -8.04 18.33 0.59
CA LEU A 185 -8.19 16.89 0.73
C LEU A 185 -9.16 16.54 1.86
N ARG A 186 -9.02 17.19 3.02
CA ARG A 186 -9.95 17.07 4.15
C ARG A 186 -11.36 17.55 3.81
N HIS A 187 -11.50 18.64 3.07
CA HIS A 187 -12.81 19.15 2.68
C HIS A 187 -13.52 18.16 1.77
N GLU A 188 -12.82 17.65 0.75
CA GLU A 188 -13.33 16.61 -0.16
C GLU A 188 -13.71 15.34 0.60
N TRP A 189 -12.88 14.92 1.55
CA TRP A 189 -13.16 13.80 2.46
C TRP A 189 -14.45 13.99 3.26
N ARG A 190 -14.63 15.16 3.88
CA ARG A 190 -15.82 15.47 4.71
C ARG A 190 -17.10 15.68 3.91
N ALA A 191 -17.00 16.02 2.63
CA ALA A 191 -18.15 16.26 1.76
C ALA A 191 -18.79 14.96 1.24
N LEU A 192 -18.21 13.79 1.54
CA LEU A 192 -18.78 12.50 1.16
C LEU A 192 -20.00 12.16 2.04
N PRO A 193 -21.18 11.88 1.45
CA PRO A 193 -22.30 11.34 2.21
C PRO A 193 -21.91 9.99 2.82
N ALA A 194 -22.28 9.74 4.08
CA ALA A 194 -22.01 8.51 4.82
C ALA A 194 -22.69 7.23 4.24
N SER A 195 -23.19 7.29 3.00
CA SER A 195 -24.00 6.26 2.36
C SER A 195 -23.74 6.20 0.85
N HIS A 196 -22.50 5.97 0.40
CA HIS A 196 -22.19 5.82 -1.03
C HIS A 196 -21.43 4.52 -1.31
N ILE A 197 -22.17 3.42 -1.22
CA ILE A 197 -21.99 2.34 -2.19
C ILE A 197 -23.05 2.57 -3.26
N GLY A 198 -22.61 2.84 -4.49
CA GLY A 198 -23.52 2.94 -5.65
C GLY A 198 -23.45 4.22 -6.47
N SER A 199 -22.41 5.06 -6.32
CA SER A 199 -22.24 6.19 -7.24
C SER A 199 -21.77 5.70 -8.62
N ARG A 200 -22.14 6.43 -9.69
CA ARG A 200 -21.74 6.10 -11.08
C ARG A 200 -20.21 5.96 -11.25
N ARG A 201 -19.42 6.67 -10.45
CA ARG A 201 -17.95 6.55 -10.43
C ARG A 201 -17.46 5.26 -9.76
N ASP A 202 -18.14 4.76 -8.75
CA ASP A 202 -17.80 3.48 -8.11
C ASP A 202 -17.99 2.33 -9.09
N ALA A 203 -19.07 2.39 -9.88
CA ALA A 203 -19.33 1.42 -10.93
C ALA A 203 -18.23 1.41 -12.01
N ASP A 204 -17.70 2.58 -12.39
CA ASP A 204 -16.59 2.66 -13.34
C ASP A 204 -15.27 2.15 -12.74
N VAL A 205 -15.00 2.45 -11.46
CA VAL A 205 -13.82 1.92 -10.75
C VAL A 205 -13.91 0.41 -10.57
N ILE A 206 -15.06 -0.12 -10.16
CA ILE A 206 -15.31 -1.56 -10.05
C ILE A 206 -15.12 -2.23 -11.40
N ARG A 207 -15.70 -1.67 -12.48
CA ARG A 207 -15.55 -2.22 -13.84
C ARG A 207 -14.09 -2.24 -14.28
N SER A 208 -13.37 -1.13 -14.10
CA SER A 208 -11.96 -1.01 -14.47
C SER A 208 -11.09 -2.03 -13.71
N ARG A 209 -11.29 -2.17 -12.40
CA ARG A 209 -10.59 -3.16 -11.57
C ARG A 209 -10.90 -4.59 -11.97
N LEU A 210 -12.16 -4.88 -12.30
CA LEU A 210 -12.55 -6.21 -12.73
C LEU A 210 -11.90 -6.56 -14.07
N GLN A 211 -11.84 -5.61 -15.00
CA GLN A 211 -11.12 -5.78 -16.26
C GLN A 211 -9.62 -6.01 -16.02
N ALA A 212 -9.00 -5.25 -15.12
CA ALA A 212 -7.61 -5.45 -14.74
C ALA A 212 -7.37 -6.83 -14.12
N ALA A 213 -8.23 -7.27 -13.19
CA ALA A 213 -8.15 -8.59 -12.59
C ALA A 213 -8.23 -9.71 -13.63
N VAL A 214 -9.14 -9.59 -14.61
CA VAL A 214 -9.28 -10.56 -15.70
C VAL A 214 -8.07 -10.56 -16.62
N ALA A 215 -7.52 -9.40 -16.95
CA ALA A 215 -6.30 -9.30 -17.77
C ALA A 215 -5.10 -9.94 -17.06
N LYS A 216 -4.91 -9.62 -15.76
CA LYS A 216 -3.84 -10.20 -14.94
C LYS A 216 -3.97 -11.72 -14.80
N LEU A 217 -5.19 -12.22 -14.63
CA LEU A 217 -5.43 -13.66 -14.64
C LEU A 217 -5.12 -14.30 -16.01
N ALA A 218 -5.38 -13.61 -17.11
CA ALA A 218 -5.00 -14.08 -18.44
C ALA A 218 -3.47 -14.15 -18.59
N ASP A 219 -2.75 -13.11 -18.16
CA ASP A 219 -1.27 -13.09 -18.17
C ASP A 219 -0.69 -14.23 -17.33
N ALA A 220 -1.27 -14.49 -16.15
CA ALA A 220 -0.85 -15.55 -15.26
C ALA A 220 -0.96 -16.96 -15.89
N ASN A 221 -1.86 -17.12 -16.86
CA ASN A 221 -2.09 -18.35 -17.60
C ASN A 221 -1.19 -18.52 -18.84
N ILE A 222 -0.33 -17.55 -19.18
CA ILE A 222 0.59 -17.67 -20.34
C ILE A 222 1.73 -18.62 -19.96
N PRO A 223 1.80 -19.84 -20.53
CA PRO A 223 2.76 -20.86 -20.10
C PRO A 223 4.22 -20.54 -20.46
N GLN A 224 4.45 -19.60 -21.38
CA GLN A 224 5.78 -19.13 -21.78
C GLN A 224 6.41 -18.17 -20.76
N LEU A 225 5.62 -17.60 -19.85
CA LEU A 225 6.14 -16.71 -18.80
C LEU A 225 6.80 -17.52 -17.68
N SER A 226 7.72 -16.87 -16.97
CA SER A 226 8.40 -17.49 -15.83
C SER A 226 7.42 -17.83 -14.70
N ALA A 227 7.77 -18.81 -13.86
CA ALA A 227 6.96 -19.16 -12.69
C ALA A 227 6.70 -17.96 -11.77
N SER A 228 7.71 -17.11 -11.56
CA SER A 228 7.58 -15.89 -10.74
C SER A 228 6.66 -14.87 -11.38
N THR A 229 6.78 -14.63 -12.70
CA THR A 229 5.90 -13.71 -13.43
C THR A 229 4.44 -14.16 -13.39
N ARG A 230 4.20 -15.47 -13.58
CA ARG A 230 2.85 -16.05 -13.53
C ARG A 230 2.24 -15.97 -12.13
N PHE A 231 3.04 -16.28 -11.10
CA PHE A 231 2.61 -16.14 -9.70
C PHE A 231 2.21 -14.71 -9.38
N GLN A 232 3.02 -13.75 -9.80
CA GLN A 232 2.75 -12.34 -9.56
C GLN A 232 1.48 -11.87 -10.27
N ALA A 233 1.29 -12.24 -11.53
CA ALA A 233 0.08 -11.89 -12.27
C ALA A 233 -1.17 -12.49 -11.59
N ALA A 234 -1.07 -13.70 -11.05
CA ALA A 234 -2.13 -14.29 -10.24
C ALA A 234 -2.38 -13.51 -8.94
N TYR A 235 -1.32 -13.13 -8.23
CA TYR A 235 -1.38 -12.29 -7.03
C TYR A 235 -2.06 -10.94 -7.29
N ASP A 236 -1.63 -10.22 -8.35
CA ASP A 236 -2.21 -8.93 -8.76
C ASP A 236 -3.72 -9.05 -9.02
N ALA A 237 -4.15 -10.15 -9.67
CA ALA A 237 -5.56 -10.40 -9.93
C ALA A 237 -6.38 -10.53 -8.63
N VAL A 238 -5.84 -11.25 -7.64
CA VAL A 238 -6.46 -11.37 -6.31
C VAL A 238 -6.53 -10.00 -5.62
N CYS A 239 -5.46 -9.20 -5.67
CA CYS A 239 -5.42 -7.85 -5.08
C CYS A 239 -6.45 -6.90 -5.73
N CYS A 240 -6.64 -6.95 -7.05
CA CYS A 240 -7.68 -6.19 -7.73
C CYS A 240 -9.08 -6.55 -7.23
N CYS A 241 -9.38 -7.84 -7.04
CA CYS A 241 -10.64 -8.35 -6.49
C CYS A 241 -10.84 -7.96 -5.02
N ALA A 242 -9.80 -8.03 -4.20
CA ALA A 242 -9.79 -7.53 -2.84
C ALA A 242 -10.15 -6.04 -2.77
N GLY A 243 -9.57 -5.22 -3.65
CA GLY A 243 -9.93 -3.81 -3.76
C GLY A 243 -11.39 -3.58 -4.19
N ILE A 244 -11.96 -4.43 -5.04
CA ILE A 244 -13.40 -4.38 -5.38
C ILE A 244 -14.24 -4.69 -4.14
N MET A 245 -13.94 -5.76 -3.40
CA MET A 245 -14.69 -6.15 -2.20
C MET A 245 -14.69 -5.07 -1.13
N ARG A 246 -13.56 -4.39 -0.92
CA ARG A 246 -13.49 -3.24 -0.01
C ARG A 246 -14.39 -2.08 -0.43
N ILE A 247 -14.71 -1.96 -1.72
CA ILE A 247 -15.65 -0.95 -2.23
C ILE A 247 -17.11 -1.41 -2.05
N VAL A 248 -17.42 -2.68 -2.29
CA VAL A 248 -18.80 -3.20 -2.28
C VAL A 248 -19.29 -3.67 -0.91
N GLU A 249 -18.38 -4.03 -0.01
CA GLU A 249 -18.67 -4.58 1.32
C GLU A 249 -17.94 -3.78 2.41
N PRO A 250 -18.60 -2.78 3.03
CA PRO A 250 -17.99 -1.93 4.06
C PRO A 250 -17.51 -2.73 5.27
N GLN A 251 -18.14 -3.88 5.55
CA GLN A 251 -17.74 -4.77 6.64
C GLN A 251 -16.36 -5.40 6.45
N LEU A 252 -15.86 -5.48 5.21
CA LEU A 252 -14.53 -6.01 4.90
C LEU A 252 -13.44 -4.92 4.98
N VAL A 253 -13.83 -3.66 5.15
CA VAL A 253 -12.93 -2.53 5.31
C VAL A 253 -12.32 -2.58 6.71
N GLY A 254 -11.07 -3.01 6.79
CA GLY A 254 -10.32 -3.19 8.05
C GLY A 254 -9.80 -4.61 8.26
N LEU A 255 -10.23 -5.57 7.45
CA LEU A 255 -9.61 -6.88 7.40
C LEU A 255 -8.18 -6.74 6.86
N SER A 256 -7.23 -7.48 7.47
CA SER A 256 -5.92 -7.68 6.88
C SER A 256 -6.08 -8.35 5.51
N ASP A 257 -5.08 -8.22 4.63
CA ASP A 257 -5.12 -8.90 3.34
C ASP A 257 -5.32 -10.42 3.51
N ALA A 258 -4.70 -11.03 4.53
CA ALA A 258 -4.92 -12.45 4.85
C ALA A 258 -6.38 -12.78 5.19
N GLN A 259 -7.03 -11.97 6.04
CA GLN A 259 -8.43 -12.16 6.40
C GLN A 259 -9.36 -11.91 5.19
N LEU A 260 -9.04 -10.91 4.38
CA LEU A 260 -9.79 -10.60 3.17
C LEU A 260 -9.69 -11.72 2.14
N PHE A 261 -8.52 -12.33 1.98
CA PHE A 261 -8.30 -13.47 1.09
C PHE A 261 -9.01 -14.74 1.56
N GLU A 262 -9.23 -14.92 2.86
CA GLU A 262 -10.06 -16.00 3.40
C GLU A 262 -11.55 -15.80 3.07
N GLU A 263 -12.07 -14.56 3.19
CA GLU A 263 -13.46 -14.22 2.88
C GLU A 263 -13.77 -14.30 1.37
N LEU A 264 -12.82 -13.91 0.53
CA LEU A 264 -12.97 -13.85 -0.93
C LEU A 264 -13.21 -15.19 -1.64
N ASN A 265 -12.94 -16.31 -0.98
CA ASN A 265 -12.87 -17.63 -1.63
C ASN A 265 -13.91 -18.61 -1.10
N ALA A 266 -15.18 -18.22 -1.21
CA ALA A 266 -16.29 -18.98 -0.67
C ALA A 266 -16.53 -20.35 -1.35
N GLU A 267 -16.09 -20.63 -2.58
CA GLU A 267 -16.28 -21.97 -3.19
C GLU A 267 -15.20 -22.36 -4.23
N ASN A 268 -14.90 -23.67 -4.29
CA ASN A 268 -14.14 -24.41 -5.32
C ASN A 268 -12.60 -24.59 -5.25
N LEU A 269 -11.96 -24.49 -4.07
CA LEU A 269 -10.62 -25.08 -3.86
C LEU A 269 -10.61 -26.10 -2.72
N ASP A 270 -9.75 -27.11 -2.84
CA ASP A 270 -9.40 -27.99 -1.73
C ASP A 270 -8.83 -27.18 -0.55
N VAL A 271 -9.17 -27.58 0.68
CA VAL A 271 -8.82 -26.85 1.92
C VAL A 271 -7.30 -26.72 2.08
N SER A 272 -6.54 -27.76 1.71
CA SER A 272 -5.08 -27.74 1.84
C SER A 272 -4.43 -26.82 0.79
N SER A 273 -4.92 -26.86 -0.46
CA SER A 273 -4.50 -25.95 -1.53
C SER A 273 -4.87 -24.50 -1.21
N LYS A 274 -6.03 -24.28 -0.58
CA LYS A 274 -6.48 -22.96 -0.13
C LYS A 274 -5.56 -22.38 0.95
N ALA A 275 -5.34 -23.12 2.04
CA ALA A 275 -4.48 -22.68 3.13
C ALA A 275 -3.07 -22.37 2.63
N ARG A 276 -2.57 -23.19 1.68
CA ARG A 276 -1.28 -22.96 1.03
C ARG A 276 -1.27 -21.72 0.15
N ALA A 277 -2.29 -21.51 -0.70
CA ALA A 277 -2.37 -20.33 -1.56
C ALA A 277 -2.45 -19.04 -0.75
N VAL A 278 -3.30 -18.99 0.29
CA VAL A 278 -3.40 -17.86 1.21
C VAL A 278 -2.08 -17.63 1.93
N ALA A 279 -1.42 -18.69 2.40
CA ALA A 279 -0.10 -18.57 3.04
C ALA A 279 0.97 -18.06 2.08
N LEU A 280 0.94 -18.46 0.80
CA LEU A 280 1.88 -17.99 -0.23
C LEU A 280 1.66 -16.51 -0.56
N VAL A 281 0.40 -16.11 -0.77
CA VAL A 281 0.00 -14.71 -1.01
C VAL A 281 0.40 -13.85 0.19
N ARG A 282 0.12 -14.30 1.40
CA ARG A 282 0.53 -13.62 2.64
C ARG A 282 2.04 -13.48 2.74
N ALA A 283 2.76 -14.59 2.59
CA ALA A 283 4.21 -14.57 2.66
C ALA A 283 4.77 -13.63 1.59
N TRP A 284 4.17 -13.57 0.41
CA TRP A 284 4.60 -12.68 -0.67
C TRP A 284 4.46 -11.22 -0.27
N ASN A 285 3.33 -10.85 0.34
CA ASN A 285 3.08 -9.49 0.83
C ASN A 285 4.01 -9.10 2.00
N GLU A 286 4.37 -10.05 2.86
CA GLU A 286 5.25 -9.84 4.02
C GLU A 286 6.75 -9.94 3.68
N ALA A 287 7.11 -10.17 2.41
CA ALA A 287 8.50 -10.33 1.99
C ALA A 287 9.24 -8.98 1.98
N ASP A 288 10.38 -8.88 2.67
CA ASP A 288 11.33 -7.79 2.44
C ASP A 288 12.04 -8.04 1.09
N ASP A 289 11.74 -7.21 0.10
CA ASP A 289 12.10 -7.32 -1.31
C ASP A 289 13.59 -7.08 -1.62
N LEU A 290 14.45 -7.95 -1.12
CA LEU A 290 15.88 -7.93 -1.45
C LEU A 290 16.31 -9.03 -2.44
N GLU A 291 15.51 -10.07 -2.66
CA GLU A 291 15.85 -11.17 -3.57
C GLU A 291 14.62 -11.70 -4.34
N PRO A 292 14.72 -11.97 -5.66
CA PRO A 292 13.65 -12.60 -6.42
C PRO A 292 13.31 -13.96 -5.81
N ARG A 293 12.10 -14.10 -5.27
CA ARG A 293 11.67 -15.38 -4.70
C ARG A 293 11.65 -16.46 -5.77
N ARG A 294 12.33 -17.58 -5.48
CA ARG A 294 12.18 -18.82 -6.25
C ARG A 294 10.81 -19.41 -5.96
N VAL A 295 9.85 -19.08 -6.82
CA VAL A 295 8.51 -19.69 -6.80
C VAL A 295 8.58 -21.07 -7.44
N LYS A 296 8.11 -22.11 -6.75
CA LYS A 296 8.03 -23.45 -7.33
C LYS A 296 6.80 -23.55 -8.23
N PRO A 297 6.81 -24.35 -9.30
CA PRO A 297 5.63 -24.52 -10.17
C PRO A 297 4.34 -24.89 -9.41
N ALA A 298 4.43 -25.75 -8.39
CA ALA A 298 3.28 -26.12 -7.56
C ALA A 298 2.70 -24.95 -6.73
N ASP A 299 3.51 -23.93 -6.42
CA ASP A 299 3.05 -22.71 -5.76
C ASP A 299 2.28 -21.83 -6.75
N VAL A 300 2.71 -21.78 -8.01
CA VAL A 300 2.04 -21.08 -9.10
C VAL A 300 0.64 -21.67 -9.34
N ASP A 301 0.53 -22.99 -9.45
CA ASP A 301 -0.75 -23.66 -9.71
C ASP A 301 -1.76 -23.42 -8.60
N SER A 302 -1.30 -23.41 -7.33
CA SER A 302 -2.14 -23.14 -6.17
C SER A 302 -2.69 -21.71 -6.17
N VAL A 303 -1.84 -20.72 -6.47
CA VAL A 303 -2.25 -19.31 -6.49
C VAL A 303 -3.06 -18.97 -7.74
N LEU A 304 -2.80 -19.61 -8.89
CA LEU A 304 -3.61 -19.47 -10.10
C LEU A 304 -5.04 -19.97 -9.88
N SER A 305 -5.20 -21.16 -9.30
CA SER A 305 -6.52 -21.70 -9.01
C SER A 305 -7.27 -20.80 -8.03
N PHE A 306 -6.58 -20.29 -7.00
CA PHE A 306 -7.15 -19.33 -6.06
C PHE A 306 -7.56 -18.02 -6.74
N ALA A 307 -6.70 -17.45 -7.59
CA ALA A 307 -7.01 -16.22 -8.34
C ALA A 307 -8.21 -16.40 -9.27
N ASP A 308 -8.32 -17.53 -9.97
CA ASP A 308 -9.48 -17.84 -10.81
C ASP A 308 -10.78 -17.92 -9.98
N ALA A 309 -10.76 -18.62 -8.85
CA ALA A 309 -11.91 -18.73 -7.95
C ALA A 309 -12.36 -17.35 -7.44
N VAL A 310 -11.41 -16.52 -7.00
CA VAL A 310 -11.65 -15.16 -6.49
C VAL A 310 -12.20 -14.24 -7.59
N VAL A 311 -11.61 -14.25 -8.79
CA VAL A 311 -12.10 -13.45 -9.94
C VAL A 311 -13.51 -13.87 -10.32
N ASN A 312 -13.79 -15.17 -10.37
CA ASN A 312 -15.11 -15.68 -10.73
C ASN A 312 -16.17 -15.42 -9.65
N ALA A 313 -15.81 -15.53 -8.37
CA ALA A 313 -16.70 -15.15 -7.27
C ALA A 313 -17.01 -13.65 -7.31
N THR A 314 -16.00 -12.80 -7.53
CA THR A 314 -16.16 -11.35 -7.66
C THR A 314 -17.10 -11.00 -8.82
N LYS A 315 -16.95 -11.65 -9.99
CA LYS A 315 -17.89 -11.47 -11.12
C LYS A 315 -19.34 -11.77 -10.72
N ARG A 316 -19.58 -12.88 -10.02
CA ARG A 316 -20.93 -13.30 -9.60
C ARG A 316 -21.56 -12.40 -8.55
N GLY A 317 -20.75 -11.83 -7.65
CA GLY A 317 -21.23 -10.98 -6.55
C GLY A 317 -21.60 -9.55 -6.97
N LEU A 318 -21.23 -9.11 -8.18
CA LEU A 318 -21.51 -7.75 -8.63
C LEU A 318 -22.94 -7.63 -9.21
N PRO A 319 -23.73 -6.64 -8.77
CA PRO A 319 -25.10 -6.45 -9.27
C PRO A 319 -25.09 -6.09 -10.76
N GLY A 320 -25.72 -6.95 -11.58
CA GLY A 320 -25.86 -6.77 -13.03
C GLY A 320 -24.86 -7.53 -13.91
N ALA A 321 -24.14 -8.52 -13.35
CA ALA A 321 -23.41 -9.53 -14.14
C ALA A 321 -24.33 -10.51 -14.87
#